data_AF-A0A7S0HP06-F1
#
_entry.id   AF-A0A7S0HP06-F1
#
_cell.length_a   1.000
_cell.length_b   1.000
_cell.length_c   1.000
_cell.angle_alpha   90.00
_cell.angle_beta   90.00
_cell.angle_gamma   90.00
#
_symmetry.space_group_name_H-M   'P 1'
#
loop_
_entity.id
_entity.type
_entity.pdbx_description
1 polymer ?
#
loop_
_entity_poly.entity_id
_entity_poly.type
_entity_poly.pdbx_seq_one_letter_code
_entity_poly.pdbx_strand_id
1 'polypeptide(L)'
;ESIEIVQTSEYGNFLQHFVTAFDTYLRGTSNEHSPYYSPPNERFNTESPAYKTRSVLLEILNRVPTTEVLKPFAPTLLKLCMFLLENDDEDNAVISLRIILDLHKTYRAQRIQGGQTIPGLLEGDVQPFLEFVSRVYQNFPRTLQDAFATSPPGQTQQKVRRSTESFKVVTECPLIVMFLF
;
A
#
# COMPACT_ATOMS: atom_id res chain seq x y z
N GLU A 1 -12.03 0.49 -16.86
CA GLU A 1 -12.05 -0.76 -17.64
C GLU A 1 -11.55 -1.90 -16.76
N SER A 2 -12.22 -3.05 -16.79
CA SER A 2 -11.86 -4.25 -16.04
C SER A 2 -10.71 -5.00 -16.70
N ILE A 3 -9.85 -5.66 -15.91
CA ILE A 3 -8.79 -6.52 -16.45
C ILE A 3 -9.46 -7.80 -17.01
N GLU A 4 -9.74 -7.85 -18.31
CA GLU A 4 -10.50 -8.95 -18.95
C GLU A 4 -9.79 -10.31 -18.87
N ILE A 5 -8.45 -10.31 -18.74
CA ILE A 5 -7.63 -11.53 -18.68
C ILE A 5 -7.96 -12.45 -17.49
N VAL A 6 -8.65 -11.93 -16.47
CA VAL A 6 -9.07 -12.65 -15.26
C VAL A 6 -9.93 -13.88 -15.58
N GLN A 7 -10.64 -13.87 -16.72
CA GLN A 7 -11.51 -14.96 -17.15
C GLN A 7 -10.78 -16.07 -17.94
N THR A 8 -9.48 -15.93 -18.14
CA THR A 8 -8.69 -16.84 -18.98
C THR A 8 -7.82 -17.78 -18.13
N SER A 9 -7.44 -18.93 -18.69
CA SER A 9 -6.46 -19.84 -18.07
C SER A 9 -5.08 -19.20 -17.89
N GLU A 10 -4.78 -18.16 -18.66
CA GLU A 10 -3.50 -17.44 -18.64
C GLU A 10 -3.37 -16.47 -17.47
N TYR A 11 -4.44 -16.24 -16.69
CA TYR A 11 -4.44 -15.26 -15.61
C TYR A 11 -3.33 -15.50 -14.59
N GLY A 12 -3.08 -16.76 -14.22
CA GLY A 12 -2.00 -17.11 -13.27
C GLY A 12 -0.61 -16.73 -13.78
N ASN A 13 -0.35 -16.96 -15.08
CA ASN A 13 0.91 -16.60 -15.73
C ASN A 13 1.06 -15.07 -15.83
N PHE A 14 -0.01 -14.39 -16.25
CA PHE A 14 -0.08 -12.93 -16.22
C PHE A 14 0.26 -12.38 -14.84
N LEU A 15 -0.36 -12.90 -13.77
CA LEU A 15 -0.12 -12.46 -12.41
C LEU A 15 1.33 -12.63 -11.97
N GLN A 16 1.99 -13.72 -12.37
CA GLN A 16 3.40 -13.93 -12.05
C GLN A 16 4.27 -12.79 -12.60
N HIS A 17 4.12 -12.46 -13.88
CA HIS A 17 4.89 -11.37 -14.50
C HIS A 17 4.46 -9.99 -13.99
N PHE A 18 3.14 -9.79 -13.84
CA PHE A 18 2.55 -8.53 -13.39
C PHE A 18 3.01 -8.17 -11.97
N VAL A 19 2.87 -9.08 -11.01
CA VAL A 19 3.25 -8.83 -9.61
C VAL A 19 4.75 -8.59 -9.49
N THR A 20 5.59 -9.36 -10.19
CA THR A 20 7.04 -9.16 -10.19
C THR A 20 7.43 -7.80 -10.77
N ALA A 21 6.84 -7.40 -11.90
CA ALA A 21 7.15 -6.13 -12.53
C ALA A 21 6.76 -4.94 -11.64
N PHE A 22 5.56 -4.98 -11.05
CA PHE A 22 5.05 -3.91 -10.20
C PHE A 22 5.83 -3.81 -8.89
N ASP A 23 6.15 -4.94 -8.24
CA ASP A 23 6.99 -4.95 -7.04
C ASP A 23 8.39 -4.38 -7.32
N THR A 24 9.01 -4.80 -8.43
CA THR A 24 10.34 -4.34 -8.84
C THR A 24 10.36 -2.83 -9.09
N TYR A 25 9.40 -2.30 -9.85
CA TYR A 25 9.35 -0.87 -10.14
C TYR A 25 9.02 -0.06 -8.89
N LEU A 26 7.94 -0.41 -8.18
CA LEU A 26 7.44 0.38 -7.03
C LEU A 26 8.41 0.36 -5.83
N ARG A 27 9.20 -0.70 -5.64
CA ARG A 27 10.31 -0.67 -4.68
C ARG A 27 11.53 0.06 -5.24
N GLY A 28 11.80 -0.16 -6.52
CA GLY A 28 12.94 0.40 -7.23
C GLY A 28 13.00 1.91 -7.21
N THR A 29 11.86 2.60 -7.34
CA THR A 29 11.86 4.08 -7.30
C THR A 29 12.42 4.65 -6.01
N SER A 30 12.36 3.92 -4.89
CA SER A 30 12.85 4.35 -3.58
C SER A 30 14.26 3.86 -3.26
N ASN A 31 14.90 3.08 -4.14
CA ASN A 31 16.19 2.47 -3.91
C ASN A 31 17.25 3.08 -4.83
N GLU A 32 18.23 3.79 -4.26
CA GLU A 32 19.29 4.49 -5.00
C GLU A 32 20.11 3.59 -5.94
N HIS A 33 20.16 2.29 -5.67
CA HIS A 33 20.88 1.31 -6.49
C HIS A 33 20.00 0.69 -7.59
N SER A 34 18.73 1.06 -7.68
CA SER A 34 17.80 0.55 -8.67
C SER A 34 17.89 1.34 -9.98
N PRO A 35 17.76 0.70 -11.16
CA PRO A 35 17.62 1.41 -12.42
C PRO A 35 16.33 2.27 -12.49
N TYR A 36 15.38 2.05 -11.59
CA TYR A 36 14.13 2.80 -11.51
C TYR A 36 14.18 3.93 -10.47
N TYR A 37 15.31 4.15 -9.82
CA TYR A 37 15.43 5.15 -8.76
C TYR A 37 14.92 6.52 -9.20
N SER A 38 14.13 7.15 -8.36
CA SER A 38 13.69 8.52 -8.55
C SER A 38 13.92 9.29 -7.25
N PRO A 39 14.61 10.43 -7.28
CA PRO A 39 14.95 11.16 -6.07
C PRO A 39 13.67 11.70 -5.38
N PRO A 40 13.69 11.95 -4.06
CA PRO A 40 12.51 12.39 -3.32
C PRO A 40 11.83 13.65 -3.88
N ASN A 41 12.59 14.61 -4.40
CA ASN A 41 12.03 15.82 -5.03
C ASN A 41 11.17 15.53 -6.27
N GLU A 42 11.41 14.43 -6.98
CA GLU A 42 10.55 13.98 -8.07
C GLU A 42 9.43 13.09 -7.55
N ARG A 43 9.75 12.13 -6.67
CA ARG A 43 8.76 11.20 -6.09
C ARG A 43 7.70 11.86 -5.21
N PHE A 44 7.94 13.07 -4.71
CA PHE A 44 6.97 13.84 -3.91
C PHE A 44 6.55 15.12 -4.62
N ASN A 45 6.66 15.15 -5.95
CA ASN A 45 6.17 16.23 -6.79
C ASN A 45 5.05 15.68 -7.68
N THR A 46 3.81 16.12 -7.43
CA THR A 46 2.61 15.64 -8.13
C THR A 46 2.64 15.89 -9.63
N GLU A 47 3.46 16.85 -10.09
CA GLU A 47 3.63 17.15 -11.50
C GLU A 47 4.71 16.30 -12.19
N SER A 48 5.55 15.62 -11.42
CA SER A 48 6.63 14.82 -11.99
C SER A 48 6.08 13.57 -12.69
N PRO A 49 6.67 13.17 -13.83
CA PRO A 49 6.35 11.90 -14.47
C PRO A 49 6.56 10.69 -13.54
N ALA A 50 7.57 10.75 -12.66
CA ALA A 50 7.87 9.69 -11.70
C ALA A 50 6.73 9.47 -10.70
N TYR A 51 6.19 10.55 -10.12
CA TYR A 51 5.04 10.49 -9.23
C TYR A 51 3.80 9.96 -9.96
N LYS A 52 3.47 10.57 -11.11
CA LYS A 52 2.29 10.18 -11.91
C LYS A 52 2.33 8.69 -12.31
N THR A 53 3.49 8.21 -12.75
CA THR A 53 3.67 6.79 -13.11
C THR A 53 3.47 5.88 -11.90
N ARG A 54 4.10 6.21 -10.78
CA ARG A 54 3.99 5.46 -9.52
C ARG A 54 2.54 5.36 -9.05
N SER A 55 1.80 6.47 -9.05
CA SER A 55 0.39 6.49 -8.64
C SER A 55 -0.50 5.69 -9.58
N VAL A 56 -0.32 5.83 -10.90
CA VAL A 56 -1.08 5.04 -11.89
C VAL A 56 -0.82 3.55 -11.73
N LEU A 57 0.43 3.13 -11.51
CA LEU A 57 0.74 1.72 -11.27
C LEU A 57 0.05 1.21 -9.99
N LEU A 58 0.01 2.00 -8.93
CA LEU A 58 -0.67 1.59 -7.70
C LEU A 58 -2.20 1.53 -7.88
N GLU A 59 -2.79 2.43 -8.65
CA GLU A 59 -4.20 2.34 -9.06
C GLU A 59 -4.50 1.09 -9.88
N ILE A 60 -3.62 0.74 -10.83
CA ILE A 60 -3.76 -0.48 -11.63
C ILE A 60 -3.68 -1.70 -10.71
N LEU A 61 -2.74 -1.71 -9.76
CA LEU A 61 -2.61 -2.79 -8.78
C LEU A 61 -3.89 -2.96 -7.95
N ASN A 62 -4.50 -1.86 -7.53
CA ASN A 62 -5.76 -1.86 -6.78
C ASN A 62 -6.98 -2.34 -7.59
N ARG A 63 -6.88 -2.39 -8.94
CA ARG A 63 -7.94 -2.91 -9.81
C ARG A 63 -7.81 -4.43 -10.06
N VAL A 64 -6.74 -5.07 -9.59
CA VAL A 64 -6.54 -6.52 -9.75
C VAL A 64 -7.52 -7.29 -8.87
N PRO A 65 -8.39 -8.16 -9.44
CA PRO A 65 -9.36 -8.90 -8.64
C PRO A 65 -8.72 -9.92 -7.71
N THR A 66 -9.14 -9.88 -6.45
CA THR A 66 -8.70 -10.79 -5.37
C THR A 66 -9.36 -12.18 -5.51
N THR A 67 -8.90 -12.96 -6.48
CA THR A 67 -9.41 -14.32 -6.78
C THR A 67 -8.53 -15.42 -6.15
N GLU A 68 -9.00 -16.67 -6.11
CA GLU A 68 -8.15 -17.79 -5.64
C GLU A 68 -6.84 -17.95 -6.44
N VAL A 69 -6.81 -17.53 -7.71
CA VAL A 69 -5.59 -17.57 -8.55
C VAL A 69 -4.54 -16.55 -8.06
N LEU A 70 -4.97 -15.44 -7.44
CA LEU A 70 -4.08 -14.41 -6.89
C LEU A 70 -3.45 -14.84 -5.55
N LYS A 71 -4.07 -15.78 -4.84
CA LYS A 71 -3.67 -16.22 -3.49
C LYS A 71 -2.18 -16.52 -3.32
N PRO A 72 -1.48 -17.21 -4.24
CA PRO A 72 -0.04 -17.46 -4.10
C PRO A 72 0.81 -16.19 -4.07
N PHE A 73 0.32 -15.08 -4.65
CA PHE A 73 1.00 -13.79 -4.72
C PHE A 73 0.61 -12.84 -3.57
N ALA A 74 -0.42 -13.17 -2.79
CA ALA A 74 -0.95 -12.31 -1.74
C ALA A 74 0.11 -11.88 -0.68
N PRO A 75 1.01 -12.76 -0.20
CA PRO A 75 2.07 -12.35 0.72
C PRO A 75 3.04 -11.33 0.12
N THR A 76 3.38 -11.48 -1.16
CA THR A 76 4.25 -10.53 -1.87
C THR A 76 3.57 -9.17 -2.01
N LEU A 77 2.29 -9.16 -2.38
CA LEU A 77 1.48 -7.94 -2.49
C LEU A 77 1.31 -7.23 -1.15
N LEU A 78 1.06 -7.99 -0.07
CA LEU A 78 0.95 -7.44 1.27
C LEU A 78 2.26 -6.76 1.69
N LYS A 79 3.39 -7.45 1.51
CA LYS A 79 4.72 -6.88 1.80
C LYS A 79 5.05 -5.67 0.95
N LEU A 80 4.59 -5.64 -0.31
CA LEU A 80 4.71 -4.46 -1.16
C LEU A 80 3.92 -3.30 -0.58
N CYS A 81 2.63 -3.49 -0.29
CA CYS A 81 1.78 -2.46 0.29
C CYS A 81 2.34 -1.94 1.63
N MET A 82 2.80 -2.84 2.51
CA MET A 82 3.48 -2.46 3.76
C MET A 82 4.72 -1.59 3.52
N PHE A 83 5.52 -1.91 2.51
CA PHE A 83 6.66 -1.06 2.14
C PHE A 83 6.21 0.32 1.64
N LEU A 84 5.15 0.38 0.83
CA LEU A 84 4.60 1.65 0.35
C LEU A 84 4.06 2.50 1.50
N LEU A 85 3.40 1.90 2.49
CA LEU A 85 2.96 2.60 3.70
C LEU A 85 4.09 3.32 4.43
N GLU A 86 5.34 2.84 4.40
CA GLU A 86 6.48 3.53 5.02
C GLU A 86 7.12 4.59 4.10
N ASN A 87 7.05 4.38 2.80
CA ASN A 87 7.93 5.02 1.83
C ASN A 87 7.24 5.98 0.86
N ASP A 88 5.91 6.08 0.89
CA ASP A 88 5.11 6.90 -0.01
C ASP A 88 4.40 8.07 0.65
N ASP A 89 3.70 8.82 -0.18
CA ASP A 89 2.79 9.87 0.23
C ASP A 89 1.42 9.32 0.65
N GLU A 90 0.60 10.22 1.20
CA GLU A 90 -0.72 9.89 1.69
C GLU A 90 -1.69 9.32 0.65
N ASP A 91 -1.66 9.79 -0.60
CA ASP A 91 -2.62 9.33 -1.60
C ASP A 91 -2.30 7.88 -2.03
N ASN A 92 -1.02 7.60 -2.27
CA ASN A 92 -0.54 6.25 -2.54
C ASN A 92 -0.71 5.32 -1.31
N ALA A 93 -0.54 5.83 -0.10
CA ALA A 93 -0.76 5.05 1.12
C ALA A 93 -2.22 4.62 1.29
N VAL A 94 -3.20 5.48 0.98
CA VAL A 94 -4.63 5.13 1.05
C VAL A 94 -4.96 3.99 0.08
N ILE A 95 -4.40 4.00 -1.13
CA ILE A 95 -4.57 2.89 -2.08
C ILE A 95 -3.94 1.61 -1.51
N SER A 96 -2.75 1.70 -0.92
CA SER A 96 -2.09 0.55 -0.28
C SER A 96 -2.94 -0.03 0.87
N LEU A 97 -3.57 0.81 1.69
CA LEU A 97 -4.47 0.39 2.77
C LEU A 97 -5.70 -0.36 2.22
N ARG A 98 -6.27 0.07 1.09
CA ARG A 98 -7.40 -0.62 0.44
C ARG A 98 -7.00 -2.01 -0.04
N ILE A 99 -5.85 -2.14 -0.69
CA ILE A 99 -5.32 -3.44 -1.13
C ILE A 99 -5.10 -4.35 0.07
N ILE A 100 -4.49 -3.86 1.15
CA ILE A 100 -4.28 -4.62 2.39
C ILE A 100 -5.62 -5.13 2.94
N LEU A 101 -6.62 -4.26 3.04
CA LEU A 101 -7.95 -4.62 3.53
C LEU A 101 -8.59 -5.72 2.66
N ASP A 102 -8.53 -5.59 1.34
CA ASP A 102 -9.12 -6.56 0.42
C ASP A 102 -8.39 -7.92 0.45
N LEU A 103 -7.06 -7.92 0.57
CA LEU A 103 -6.28 -9.15 0.76
C LEU A 103 -6.68 -9.86 2.06
N HIS A 104 -6.77 -9.13 3.18
CA HIS A 104 -7.19 -9.72 4.44
C HIS A 104 -8.65 -10.17 4.42
N LYS A 105 -9.56 -9.43 3.76
CA LYS A 105 -10.95 -9.83 3.59
C LYS A 105 -11.09 -11.16 2.86
N THR A 106 -10.37 -11.33 1.77
CA THR A 106 -10.47 -12.54 0.94
C THR A 106 -9.74 -13.72 1.56
N TYR A 107 -8.56 -13.50 2.17
CA TYR A 107 -7.68 -14.59 2.62
C TYR A 107 -7.62 -14.77 4.14
N ARG A 108 -8.59 -14.24 4.91
CA ARG A 108 -8.66 -14.31 6.38
C ARG A 108 -8.56 -15.73 6.97
N ALA A 109 -8.89 -16.77 6.19
CA ALA A 109 -9.19 -18.10 6.69
C ALA A 109 -8.11 -18.71 7.61
N GLN A 110 -8.30 -18.53 8.92
CA GLN A 110 -7.78 -19.42 9.95
C GLN A 110 -8.51 -20.75 9.80
N ARG A 111 -7.77 -21.83 9.54
CA ARG A 111 -8.35 -23.17 9.44
C ARG A 111 -8.12 -23.88 10.75
N ILE A 112 -9.21 -24.32 11.39
CA ILE A 112 -9.13 -25.29 12.48
C ILE A 112 -9.08 -26.67 11.83
N GLN A 113 -7.92 -27.32 11.90
CA GLN A 113 -7.75 -28.71 11.47
C GLN A 113 -7.32 -29.54 12.67
N GLY A 114 -8.17 -30.48 13.10
CA GLY A 114 -7.84 -31.40 14.20
C GLY A 114 -7.64 -30.72 15.57
N GLY A 115 -8.30 -29.59 15.83
CA GLY A 115 -8.16 -28.84 17.08
C GLY A 115 -6.93 -27.93 17.15
N GLN A 116 -6.13 -27.86 16.09
CA GLN A 116 -5.07 -26.86 15.94
C GLN A 116 -5.52 -25.72 15.04
N THR A 117 -5.29 -24.49 15.51
CA THR A 117 -5.45 -23.27 14.74
C THR A 117 -4.26 -23.14 13.80
N ILE A 118 -4.48 -23.29 12.49
CA ILE A 118 -3.45 -23.00 11.48
C ILE A 118 -3.46 -21.48 11.26
N PRO A 119 -2.32 -20.80 11.42
CA PRO A 119 -2.23 -19.36 11.16
C PRO A 119 -2.73 -19.05 9.75
N GLY A 120 -3.50 -17.97 9.62
CA GLY A 120 -3.95 -17.49 8.32
C GLY A 120 -2.76 -17.14 7.42
N LEU A 121 -2.94 -17.22 6.10
CA LEU A 121 -1.88 -16.96 5.11
C LEU A 121 -1.14 -15.63 5.33
N LEU A 122 -1.83 -14.63 5.87
CA LEU A 122 -1.35 -13.26 6.05
C LEU A 122 -1.16 -12.88 7.54
N GLU A 123 -1.29 -13.84 8.46
CA GLU A 123 -1.29 -13.56 9.91
C GLU A 123 0.07 -13.03 10.41
N GLY A 124 1.18 -13.49 9.79
CA GLY A 124 2.53 -13.05 10.14
C GLY A 124 2.80 -11.56 9.86
N ASP A 125 2.02 -10.92 8.99
CA ASP A 125 2.18 -9.51 8.60
C ASP A 125 1.22 -8.59 9.38
N VAL A 126 0.33 -9.14 10.22
CA VAL A 126 -0.60 -8.35 11.06
C VAL A 126 0.16 -7.50 12.08
N GLN A 127 1.13 -8.09 12.79
CA GLN A 127 1.90 -7.37 13.81
C GLN A 127 2.68 -6.17 13.22
N PRO A 128 3.45 -6.33 12.11
CA PRO A 128 4.05 -5.19 11.41
C PRO A 128 3.06 -4.09 11.01
N PHE A 129 1.85 -4.45 10.59
CA PHE A 129 0.81 -3.47 10.28
C PHE A 129 0.37 -2.68 11.53
N LEU A 130 0.13 -3.36 12.66
CA LEU A 130 -0.22 -2.70 13.92
C LEU A 130 0.89 -1.76 14.42
N GLU A 131 2.15 -2.12 14.21
CA GLU A 131 3.31 -1.27 14.53
C GLU A 131 3.37 -0.01 13.66
N PHE A 132 3.07 -0.13 12.36
CA PHE A 132 2.89 1.03 11.49
C PHE A 132 1.76 1.93 12.00
N VAL A 133 0.57 1.37 12.25
CA VAL A 133 -0.60 2.10 12.75
C VAL A 133 -0.27 2.84 14.05
N SER A 134 0.37 2.16 15.00
CA SER A 134 0.82 2.75 16.27
C SER A 134 1.72 3.96 16.05
N ARG A 135 2.70 3.88 15.14
CA ARG A 135 3.58 5.01 14.80
C ARG A 135 2.83 6.19 14.18
N VAL A 136 1.87 5.93 13.28
CA VAL A 136 1.03 6.99 12.68
C VAL A 136 0.27 7.75 13.78
N TYR A 137 -0.34 7.03 14.74
CA TYR A 137 -1.06 7.67 15.84
C TYR A 137 -0.15 8.39 16.82
N GLN A 138 1.03 7.86 17.13
CA GLN A 138 2.03 8.53 17.97
C GLN A 138 2.52 9.84 17.33
N ASN A 139 2.63 9.88 16.00
CA ASN A 139 3.01 11.07 15.24
C ASN A 139 1.86 12.06 15.00
N PHE A 140 0.63 11.70 15.35
CA PHE A 140 -0.56 12.52 15.06
C PHE A 140 -0.52 13.94 15.66
N PRO A 141 -0.07 14.16 16.91
CA PRO A 141 0.03 15.52 17.46
C PRO A 141 0.94 16.44 16.63
N ARG A 142 2.05 15.89 16.11
CA ARG A 142 2.97 16.63 15.23
C ARG A 142 2.31 16.90 13.87
N THR A 143 1.63 15.91 13.32
CA THR A 143 0.86 16.04 12.07
C THR A 143 -0.18 17.16 12.16
N LEU A 144 -0.87 17.28 13.30
CA LEU A 144 -1.78 18.37 13.61
C LEU A 144 -1.08 19.73 13.61
N GLN A 145 0.04 19.85 14.34
CA GLN A 145 0.80 21.10 14.40
C GLN A 145 1.26 21.57 13.02
N ASP A 146 1.83 20.66 12.22
CA ASP A 146 2.34 20.97 10.88
C ASP A 146 1.21 21.33 9.89
N ALA A 147 0.02 20.74 10.06
CA ALA A 147 -1.11 21.00 9.18
C ALA A 147 -1.82 22.33 9.44
N PHE A 148 -1.79 22.82 10.69
CA PHE A 148 -2.37 24.09 11.08
C PHE A 148 -1.33 25.22 11.21
N ALA A 149 -0.05 24.92 11.01
CA ALA A 149 1.00 25.92 10.94
C ALA A 149 0.71 26.90 9.79
N THR A 150 0.66 28.19 10.11
CA THR A 150 0.34 29.24 9.14
C THR A 150 1.42 29.30 8.07
N SER A 151 1.09 28.92 6.84
CA SER A 151 2.01 29.05 5.72
C SER A 151 2.17 30.55 5.39
N PRO A 152 3.39 31.06 5.17
CA PRO A 152 3.59 32.45 4.80
C PRO A 152 2.81 32.77 3.50
N PRO A 153 2.23 33.99 3.40
CA PRO A 153 1.44 34.38 2.23
C PRO A 153 2.31 34.28 0.95
N GLY A 154 1.88 33.47 -0.01
CA GLY A 154 2.56 33.28 -1.30
C GLY A 154 3.00 31.85 -1.63
N GLN A 155 2.90 30.89 -0.69
CA GLN A 155 3.18 29.47 -0.96
C GLN A 155 1.90 28.63 -1.02
N THR A 156 1.27 28.57 -2.19
CA THR A 156 0.17 27.62 -2.51
C THR A 156 0.71 26.32 -3.10
N GLN A 157 1.84 25.81 -2.60
CA GLN A 157 2.24 24.45 -2.95
C GLN A 157 1.46 23.47 -2.08
N GLN A 158 0.66 22.64 -2.74
CA GLN A 158 0.04 21.46 -2.14
C GLN A 158 1.16 20.53 -1.67
N LYS A 159 1.58 20.69 -0.42
CA LYS A 159 2.69 19.92 0.15
C LYS A 159 2.25 18.47 0.25
N VAL A 160 2.81 17.62 -0.62
CA VAL A 160 2.63 16.17 -0.56
C VAL A 160 3.12 15.70 0.81
N ARG A 161 2.21 15.13 1.61
CA ARG A 161 2.53 14.63 2.94
C ARG A 161 2.93 13.16 2.87
N ARG A 162 3.88 12.78 3.72
CA ARG A 162 4.22 11.37 3.94
C ARG A 162 3.03 10.66 4.56
N SER A 163 2.88 9.38 4.24
CA SER A 163 1.90 8.47 4.84
C SER A 163 1.86 8.53 6.37
N THR A 164 3.02 8.58 7.02
CA THR A 164 3.19 8.63 8.49
C THR A 164 2.74 9.94 9.13
N GLU A 165 2.45 10.96 8.31
CA GLU A 165 2.10 12.31 8.70
C GLU A 165 0.76 12.74 8.04
N SER A 166 -0.15 11.78 7.85
CA SER A 166 -1.39 12.00 7.10
C SER A 166 -2.65 11.74 7.92
N PHE A 167 -3.57 12.70 7.89
CA PHE A 167 -4.94 12.53 8.39
C PHE A 167 -5.69 11.43 7.65
N LYS A 168 -5.48 11.30 6.33
CA LYS A 168 -6.16 10.30 5.52
C LYS A 168 -5.81 8.89 6.01
N VAL A 169 -4.52 8.65 6.24
CA VAL A 169 -4.03 7.37 6.78
C VAL A 169 -4.59 7.12 8.19
N VAL A 170 -4.54 8.12 9.07
CA VAL A 170 -5.11 8.04 10.43
C VAL A 170 -6.58 7.63 10.43
N THR A 171 -7.38 8.12 9.48
CA THR A 171 -8.82 7.83 9.42
C THR A 171 -9.15 6.46 8.81
N GLU A 172 -8.28 5.91 7.97
CA GLU A 172 -8.50 4.64 7.29
C GLU A 172 -8.05 3.42 8.12
N CYS A 173 -7.00 3.58 8.95
CA CYS A 173 -6.43 2.51 9.77
C CYS A 173 -7.42 1.81 10.74
N PRO A 174 -8.34 2.50 11.45
CA PRO A 174 -9.27 1.86 12.40
C PRO A 174 -10.11 0.75 11.78
N LEU A 175 -10.61 0.95 10.56
CA LEU A 175 -11.44 -0.04 9.87
C LEU A 175 -10.67 -1.34 9.64
N ILE A 176 -9.41 -1.22 9.25
CA ILE A 176 -8.55 -2.38 8.98
C ILE A 176 -8.21 -3.08 10.29
N VAL A 177 -7.84 -2.34 11.33
CA VAL A 177 -7.59 -2.91 12.67
C VAL A 177 -8.82 -3.65 13.18
N MET A 178 -10.02 -3.06 13.07
CA MET A 178 -11.27 -3.73 13.46
C MET A 178 -11.54 -5.00 12.65
N PHE A 179 -11.09 -5.07 11.39
CA PHE A 179 -11.26 -6.25 10.56
C PHE A 179 -10.27 -7.38 10.90
N LEU A 180 -9.06 -7.01 11.33
CA LEU A 180 -7.99 -7.97 11.67
C LEU A 180 -8.27 -8.70 12.99
N PHE A 181 -9.11 -8.14 13.87
CA PHE A 181 -9.58 -8.74 15.12
C PHE A 181 -11.03 -9.26 15.01
#